data_AF-A0A6B3HH27-F1
#
_entry.id   AF-A0A6B3HH27-F1
#
_cell.length_a   1.000
_cell.length_b   1.000
_cell.length_c   1.000
_cell.angle_alpha   90.00
_cell.angle_beta   90.00
_cell.angle_gamma   90.00
#
_symmetry.space_group_name_H-M   'P 1'
#
loop_
_entity.id
_entity.type
_entity.pdbx_description
1 polymer ?
#
loop_
_entity_poly.entity_id
_entity_poly.type
_entity_poly.pdbx_seq_one_letter_code
_entity_poly.pdbx_strand_id
1 'polypeptide(L)'
;TVPLTGETYRFTVTGPNGFRREFAGPAEGSAEVTTRIDTRDRDVHLTLRNTGRRNLTFLVRPLGYVDEDDLRDWTRRVTVKPGRSRTVVHSAADAHGWYDLAVTAEGEETFRRRLMGHIENGRASVSG
;
A
#
# COMPACT_ATOMS: atom_id res chain seq x y z
N THR A 1 10.37 17.36 -3.62
CA THR A 1 8.93 17.35 -4.01
C THR A 1 8.86 17.30 -5.53
N VAL A 2 7.89 16.59 -6.10
CA VAL A 2 7.68 16.56 -7.56
C VAL A 2 6.60 17.59 -7.90
N PRO A 3 6.86 18.58 -8.76
CA PRO A 3 5.84 19.56 -9.16
C PRO A 3 4.73 18.88 -9.99
N LEU A 4 3.48 19.26 -9.75
CA LEU A 4 2.33 18.77 -10.51
C LEU A 4 1.94 19.80 -11.57
N THR A 5 1.73 19.34 -12.80
CA THR A 5 1.32 20.20 -13.93
C THR A 5 -0.18 20.04 -14.28
N GLY A 6 -0.93 19.27 -13.48
CA GLY A 6 -2.35 19.00 -13.71
C GLY A 6 -3.07 18.56 -12.43
N GLU A 7 -4.37 18.28 -12.57
CA GLU A 7 -5.27 17.96 -11.45
C GLU A 7 -5.04 16.56 -10.86
N THR A 8 -4.18 15.75 -11.47
CA THR A 8 -3.82 14.41 -11.01
C THR A 8 -2.32 14.17 -11.16
N TYR A 9 -1.81 13.21 -10.40
CA TYR A 9 -0.45 12.70 -10.53
C TYR A 9 -0.47 11.21 -10.83
N ARG A 10 0.58 10.77 -11.52
CA ARG A 10 0.93 9.36 -11.66
C ARG A 10 2.44 9.22 -11.80
N PHE A 11 3.08 8.45 -10.92
CA PHE A 11 4.50 8.13 -11.03
C PHE A 11 4.82 6.81 -10.38
N THR A 12 5.95 6.24 -10.78
CA THR A 12 6.45 4.97 -10.27
C THR A 12 7.87 5.15 -9.76
N VAL A 13 8.16 4.59 -8.59
CA VAL A 13 9.51 4.45 -8.04
C VAL A 13 9.87 2.97 -8.04
N THR A 14 11.03 2.63 -8.57
CA THR A 14 11.56 1.26 -8.59
C THR A 14 12.90 1.19 -7.85
N GLY A 15 13.24 0.00 -7.38
CA GLY A 15 14.50 -0.29 -6.71
C GLY A 15 14.80 -1.79 -6.70
N PRO A 16 15.87 -2.22 -6.01
CA PRO A 16 16.23 -3.64 -5.88
C PRO A 16 15.14 -4.49 -5.23
N ASN A 17 15.28 -5.81 -5.31
CA ASN A 17 14.41 -6.79 -4.62
C ASN A 17 12.92 -6.63 -4.99
N GLY A 18 12.66 -6.38 -6.27
CA GLY A 18 11.33 -6.13 -6.79
C GLY A 18 10.64 -4.90 -6.21
N PHE A 19 11.37 -4.01 -5.53
CA PHE A 19 10.79 -2.82 -4.92
C PHE A 19 10.14 -1.96 -5.99
N ARG A 20 8.83 -1.80 -5.88
CA ARG A 20 8.05 -0.92 -6.73
C ARG A 20 7.00 -0.20 -5.91
N ARG A 21 6.88 1.10 -6.12
CA ARG A 21 5.83 1.94 -5.56
C ARG A 21 5.17 2.71 -6.69
N GLU A 22 3.89 2.47 -6.90
CA GLU A 22 3.09 3.23 -7.84
C GLU A 22 2.21 4.19 -7.07
N PHE A 23 2.23 5.46 -7.48
CA PHE A 23 1.47 6.53 -6.88
C PHE A 23 0.58 7.11 -7.96
N ALA A 24 -0.73 7.14 -7.72
CA ALA A 24 -1.67 7.94 -8.49
C ALA A 24 -2.69 8.60 -7.56
N GLY A 25 -3.19 9.76 -7.95
CA GLY A 25 -4.21 10.45 -7.16
C GLY A 25 -4.48 11.87 -7.65
N PRO A 26 -5.47 12.54 -7.04
CA PRO A 26 -5.76 13.94 -7.32
C PRO A 26 -4.69 14.83 -6.70
N ALA A 27 -4.42 15.99 -7.31
CA ALA A 27 -3.55 17.02 -6.74
C ALA A 27 -4.08 17.51 -5.38
N GLU A 28 -5.41 17.59 -5.26
CA GLU A 28 -6.13 17.91 -4.02
C GLU A 28 -6.89 16.67 -3.52
N GLY A 29 -6.16 15.75 -2.87
CA GLY A 29 -6.72 14.56 -2.23
C GLY A 29 -6.57 14.60 -0.71
N SER A 30 -7.40 13.82 -0.03
CA SER A 30 -7.37 13.66 1.42
C SER A 30 -6.81 12.30 1.88
N ALA A 31 -6.65 11.37 0.94
CA ALA A 31 -6.07 10.06 1.20
C ALA A 31 -4.53 10.11 1.26
N GLU A 32 -3.97 9.62 2.36
CA GLU A 32 -2.52 9.43 2.52
C GLU A 32 -2.23 7.99 2.97
N VAL A 33 -1.12 7.44 2.47
CA VAL A 33 -0.59 6.13 2.91
C VAL A 33 0.90 6.27 3.17
N THR A 34 1.32 5.93 4.38
CA THR A 34 2.73 5.76 4.74
C THR A 34 3.00 4.31 5.07
N THR A 35 4.23 3.86 4.84
CA THR A 35 4.61 2.46 5.05
C THR A 35 5.89 2.30 5.82
N ARG A 36 5.91 1.28 6.67
CA ARG A 36 7.09 0.78 7.37
C ARG A 36 7.19 -0.72 7.11
N ILE A 37 8.40 -1.19 6.83
CA ILE A 37 8.71 -2.61 6.73
C ILE A 37 9.27 -3.09 8.06
N ASP A 38 8.72 -4.19 8.58
CA ASP A 38 9.34 -4.95 9.65
C ASP A 38 10.05 -6.17 9.07
N THR A 39 11.37 -6.15 9.06
CA THR A 39 12.19 -7.21 8.46
C THR A 39 12.25 -8.47 9.33
N ARG A 40 11.95 -8.35 10.64
CA ARG A 40 12.01 -9.49 11.56
C ARG A 40 10.86 -10.44 11.30
N ASP A 41 9.65 -9.89 11.24
CA ASP A 41 8.41 -10.67 11.08
C ASP A 41 7.95 -10.73 9.61
N ARG A 42 8.65 -10.02 8.71
CA ARG A 42 8.30 -9.85 7.28
C ARG A 42 6.92 -9.22 7.09
N ASP A 43 6.69 -8.16 7.85
CA ASP A 43 5.43 -7.42 7.83
C ASP A 43 5.56 -6.10 7.06
N VAL A 44 4.50 -5.79 6.30
CA VAL A 44 4.25 -4.47 5.74
C VAL A 44 3.21 -3.78 6.59
N HIS A 45 3.62 -2.72 7.30
CA HIS A 45 2.71 -1.85 8.04
C HIS A 45 2.28 -0.70 7.14
N LEU A 46 0.98 -0.61 6.83
CA LEU A 46 0.39 0.48 6.06
C LEU A 46 -0.40 1.37 7.01
N THR A 47 0.03 2.61 7.17
CA THR A 47 -0.73 3.62 7.91
C THR A 47 -1.56 4.44 6.93
N LEU A 48 -2.86 4.26 7.02
CA LEU A 48 -3.90 4.92 6.22
C LEU A 48 -4.32 6.18 6.98
N ARG A 49 -4.19 7.34 6.36
CA ARG A 49 -4.52 8.63 6.97
C ARG A 49 -5.51 9.40 6.12
N ASN A 50 -6.50 9.97 6.79
CA ASN A 50 -7.50 10.84 6.21
C ASN A 50 -7.23 12.28 6.68
N THR A 51 -6.80 13.14 5.77
CA THR A 51 -6.57 14.57 6.05
C THR A 51 -7.79 15.45 5.76
N GLY A 52 -8.89 14.85 5.31
CA GLY A 52 -10.12 15.51 4.92
C GLY A 52 -11.07 15.76 6.09
N ARG A 53 -12.29 16.19 5.73
CA ARG A 53 -13.34 16.62 6.68
C ARG A 53 -14.50 15.63 6.82
N ARG A 54 -14.51 14.55 6.04
CA ARG A 54 -15.53 13.48 6.09
C ARG A 54 -14.85 12.14 6.35
N ASN A 55 -15.61 11.13 6.79
CA ASN A 55 -15.08 9.78 6.88
C ASN A 55 -14.60 9.32 5.50
N LEU A 56 -13.44 8.66 5.46
CA LEU A 56 -12.85 8.13 4.24
C LEU A 56 -12.61 6.64 4.41
N THR A 57 -13.09 5.84 3.48
CA THR A 57 -12.90 4.38 3.50
C THR A 57 -11.82 3.99 2.53
N PHE A 58 -10.80 3.31 3.05
CA PHE A 58 -9.73 2.70 2.27
C PHE A 58 -10.06 1.24 1.99
N LEU A 59 -9.72 0.79 0.79
CA LEU A 59 -9.69 -0.63 0.42
C LEU A 59 -8.25 -1.06 0.28
N VAL A 60 -7.83 -2.03 1.08
CA VAL A 60 -6.51 -2.64 1.00
C VAL A 60 -6.68 -4.08 0.55
N ARG A 61 -6.06 -4.45 -0.56
CA ARG A 61 -6.15 -5.82 -1.10
C ARG A 61 -4.82 -6.30 -1.67
N PRO A 62 -4.55 -7.60 -1.65
CA PRO A 62 -3.42 -8.17 -2.37
C PRO A 62 -3.72 -8.16 -3.88
N LEU A 63 -2.67 -8.08 -4.69
CA LEU A 63 -2.74 -8.31 -6.14
C LEU A 63 -2.00 -9.58 -6.56
N GLY A 64 -1.21 -10.16 -5.66
CA GLY A 64 -0.46 -11.40 -5.85
C GLY A 64 0.23 -11.81 -4.56
N TYR A 65 0.96 -12.93 -4.59
CA TYR A 65 1.70 -13.48 -3.45
C TYR A 65 0.81 -13.76 -2.24
N VAL A 66 -0.40 -14.26 -2.50
CA VAL A 66 -1.33 -14.82 -1.53
C VAL A 66 -1.91 -16.09 -2.14
N ASP A 67 -2.28 -17.06 -1.32
CA ASP A 67 -2.91 -18.28 -1.83
C ASP A 67 -4.25 -17.95 -2.52
N GLU A 68 -4.52 -18.62 -3.64
CA GLU A 68 -5.67 -18.30 -4.50
C GLU A 68 -7.01 -18.51 -3.78
N ASP A 69 -7.05 -19.47 -2.86
CA ASP A 69 -8.22 -19.77 -2.03
C ASP A 69 -8.53 -18.63 -1.03
N ASP A 70 -7.54 -17.81 -0.66
CA ASP A 70 -7.68 -16.69 0.27
C ASP A 70 -7.96 -15.34 -0.42
N LEU A 71 -7.81 -15.26 -1.75
CA LEU A 71 -7.92 -14.00 -2.53
C LEU A 71 -9.28 -13.30 -2.39
N ARG A 72 -10.37 -14.06 -2.20
CA ARG A 72 -11.74 -13.50 -2.20
C ARG A 72 -12.11 -12.79 -0.88
N ASP A 73 -11.54 -13.20 0.24
CA ASP A 73 -11.90 -12.68 1.57
C ASP A 73 -10.91 -11.61 2.10
N TRP A 74 -9.83 -11.34 1.38
CA TRP A 74 -8.72 -10.53 1.90
C TRP A 74 -8.82 -9.02 1.67
N THR A 75 -9.87 -8.53 1.01
CA THR A 75 -10.05 -7.07 0.84
C THR A 75 -10.47 -6.44 2.17
N ARG A 76 -9.54 -5.73 2.81
CA ARG A 76 -9.80 -5.01 4.06
C ARG A 76 -10.41 -3.65 3.78
N ARG A 77 -11.65 -3.45 4.22
CA ARG A 77 -12.29 -2.13 4.33
C ARG A 77 -11.89 -1.45 5.62
N VAL A 78 -11.28 -0.27 5.53
CA VAL A 78 -10.87 0.52 6.70
C VAL A 78 -11.42 1.94 6.60
N THR A 79 -12.43 2.24 7.41
CA THR A 79 -12.95 3.61 7.52
C THR A 79 -12.16 4.41 8.53
N VAL A 80 -11.62 5.55 8.10
CA VAL A 80 -10.81 6.46 8.90
C VAL A 80 -11.56 7.78 9.07
N LYS A 81 -11.78 8.19 10.32
CA LYS A 81 -12.41 9.46 10.67
C LYS A 81 -11.58 10.67 10.20
N PRO A 82 -12.20 11.85 9.99
CA PRO A 82 -11.48 13.09 9.67
C PRO A 82 -10.28 13.34 10.56
N GLY A 83 -9.13 13.67 9.96
CA GLY A 83 -7.89 13.98 10.67
C GLY A 83 -7.23 12.81 11.41
N ARG A 84 -7.72 11.57 11.24
CA ARG A 84 -7.19 10.37 11.93
C ARG A 84 -6.40 9.47 10.99
N SER A 85 -5.75 8.49 11.62
CA SER A 85 -5.09 7.38 10.95
C SER A 85 -5.47 6.03 11.55
N ARG A 86 -5.29 4.98 10.76
CA ARG A 86 -5.40 3.56 11.12
C ARG A 86 -4.24 2.81 10.47
N THR A 87 -3.62 1.89 11.20
CA THR A 87 -2.58 1.03 10.64
C THR A 87 -3.15 -0.35 10.38
N VAL A 88 -2.88 -0.89 9.20
CA VAL A 88 -3.11 -2.30 8.86
C VAL A 88 -1.78 -2.98 8.63
N VAL A 89 -1.70 -4.25 9.03
CA VAL A 89 -0.49 -5.07 8.87
C VAL A 89 -0.76 -6.19 7.89
N HIS A 90 0.06 -6.29 6.86
CA HIS A 90 0.06 -7.39 5.92
C HIS A 90 1.33 -8.21 6.14
N SER A 91 1.17 -9.47 6.51
CA SER A 91 2.28 -10.42 6.60
C SER A 91 2.62 -10.94 5.21
N ALA A 92 3.91 -10.89 4.90
CA ALA A 92 4.50 -11.52 3.72
C ALA A 92 5.23 -12.82 4.09
N ALA A 93 5.12 -13.30 5.33
CA ALA A 93 5.89 -14.44 5.83
C ALA A 93 5.58 -15.72 5.04
N ASP A 94 4.29 -16.03 4.86
CA ASP A 94 3.82 -17.22 4.15
C ASP A 94 4.12 -17.16 2.64
N ALA A 95 4.26 -15.94 2.11
CA ALA A 95 4.65 -15.68 0.73
C ALA A 95 6.17 -15.55 0.55
N HIS A 96 6.96 -16.16 1.44
CA HIS A 96 8.43 -16.13 1.41
C HIS A 96 9.03 -14.72 1.33
N GLY A 97 8.36 -13.72 1.91
CA GLY A 97 8.76 -12.31 1.95
C GLY A 97 8.24 -11.46 0.80
N TRP A 98 7.56 -12.04 -0.19
CA TRP A 98 6.98 -11.29 -1.30
C TRP A 98 5.65 -10.67 -0.92
N TYR A 99 5.41 -9.44 -1.39
CA TYR A 99 4.13 -8.76 -1.25
C TYR A 99 3.79 -7.96 -2.51
N ASP A 100 2.50 -7.87 -2.81
CA ASP A 100 1.94 -6.95 -3.81
C ASP A 100 0.57 -6.47 -3.33
N LEU A 101 0.51 -5.20 -2.92
CA LEU A 101 -0.67 -4.61 -2.30
C LEU A 101 -1.18 -3.43 -3.12
N ALA A 102 -2.50 -3.36 -3.28
CA ALA A 102 -3.19 -2.17 -3.75
C ALA A 102 -3.95 -1.49 -2.59
N VAL A 103 -3.86 -0.16 -2.54
CA VAL A 103 -4.69 0.68 -1.69
C VAL A 103 -5.46 1.67 -2.57
N THR A 104 -6.78 1.71 -2.41
CA THR A 104 -7.67 2.75 -2.99
C THR A 104 -8.47 3.43 -1.89
N ALA A 105 -9.08 4.58 -2.20
CA ALA A 105 -9.93 5.32 -1.28
C ALA A 105 -11.26 5.64 -1.95
N GLU A 106 -12.36 5.30 -1.30
CA GLU A 106 -13.70 5.56 -1.83
C GLU A 106 -14.01 7.06 -1.88
N GLY A 107 -14.59 7.52 -2.99
CA GLY A 107 -14.83 8.94 -3.23
C GLY A 107 -13.61 9.71 -3.74
N GLU A 108 -12.44 9.08 -3.88
CA GLU A 108 -11.26 9.63 -4.55
C GLU A 108 -10.85 8.71 -5.72
N GLU A 109 -11.56 8.80 -6.85
CA GLU A 109 -11.50 7.82 -7.94
C GLU A 109 -10.09 7.59 -8.52
N THR A 110 -9.26 8.63 -8.54
CA THR A 110 -7.90 8.53 -9.07
C THR A 110 -6.86 8.09 -8.04
N PHE A 111 -7.23 8.04 -6.75
CA PHE A 111 -6.32 7.66 -5.68
C PHE A 111 -5.99 6.17 -5.73
N ARG A 112 -4.70 5.88 -5.97
CA ARG A 112 -4.15 4.53 -5.91
C ARG A 112 -2.75 4.54 -5.34
N ARG A 113 -2.47 3.55 -4.50
CA ARG A 113 -1.11 3.13 -4.15
C ARG A 113 -0.95 1.67 -4.54
N ARG A 114 0.17 1.33 -5.19
CA ARG A 114 0.61 -0.06 -5.31
C ARG A 114 1.96 -0.21 -4.63
N LEU A 115 2.10 -1.25 -3.82
CA LEU A 115 3.30 -1.55 -3.08
C LEU A 115 3.72 -2.97 -3.37
N MET A 116 4.85 -3.12 -4.05
CA MET A 116 5.44 -4.41 -4.35
C MET A 116 6.85 -4.49 -3.81
N GLY A 117 7.27 -5.69 -3.46
CA GLY A 117 8.67 -5.98 -3.21
C GLY A 117 8.85 -7.28 -2.45
N HIS A 118 10.10 -7.52 -2.08
CA HIS A 118 10.53 -8.63 -1.27
C HIS A 118 11.18 -8.14 0.02
N ILE A 119 10.78 -8.70 1.16
CA ILE A 119 11.37 -8.43 2.47
C ILE A 119 12.41 -9.51 2.76
N GLU A 120 13.68 -9.13 2.66
CA GLU A 120 14.79 -9.95 3.11
C GLU A 120 14.90 -9.93 4.64
N ASN A 121 15.22 -11.08 5.25
CA ASN A 121 15.44 -11.21 6.69
C ASN A 121 16.93 -11.44 7.04
N GLY A 122 17.84 -11.07 6.14
CA GLY A 122 19.29 -11.24 6.32
C GLY A 122 19.81 -12.68 6.27
N ARG A 123 18.94 -13.67 6.04
CA ARG A 123 19.35 -15.04 5.67
C ARG A 123 19.51 -15.09 4.15
N ALA A 124 20.42 -15.94 3.66
CA ALA A 124 20.65 -16.11 2.23
C ALA A 124 19.30 -16.32 1.50
N SER A 125 19.02 -15.45 0.54
CA SER A 125 17.84 -15.53 -0.32
C SER A 125 18.23 -15.07 -1.73
N VAL A 126 17.44 -15.48 -2.72
CA VAL A 126 17.68 -15.14 -4.13
C VAL A 126 17.27 -13.68 -4.34
N SER A 127 18.24 -12.82 -4.67
CA SER A 127 17.99 -11.48 -5.21
C SER A 127 17.90 -11.56 -6.74
N GLY A 128 16.87 -10.96 -7.33
CA GLY A 128 16.68 -10.80 -8.78
C GLY A 128 16.92 -9.37 -9.24
#